data_AF-A0A7X7FSC8-F1
#
_entry.id   AF-A0A7X7FSC8-F1
#
_cell.length_a   1.000
_cell.length_b   1.000
_cell.length_c   1.000
_cell.angle_alpha   90.00
_cell.angle_beta   90.00
_cell.angle_gamma   90.00
#
_symmetry.space_group_name_H-M   'P 1'
#
loop_
_entity.id
_entity.type
_entity.pdbx_description
1 polymer ?
#
loop_
_entity_poly.entity_id
_entity_poly.type
_entity_poly.pdbx_seq_one_letter_code
_entity_poly.pdbx_strand_id
1 'polypeptide(L)'
;MILLTQPKAGRLLVGSGNLGLNGYASGGELFAQYDYGVESPEHLGAFLNAWDLVEGVWARGYIPGLQARRRLDHLFERTPWLMGTAPETRRPVRHNLTESFLDQLATAVGGRVVEELWVLSPFLDREAAALDQMLSVLQPRLAVILVQPKATSLDPTNLQRVLDRYPGMCEVRPVTRGDEIPYIHAKLYLAKLRDAAVCLQGSPNLSQVAMLLTGPQGNIELANLVEGPRQAFDHLIAALNVGRRVTSVSALDLSLEPISPLPAQLTLPWQLLAGEWKAEKLRLWYRGQRPDLSNGELLIARTAFPLEIVSQEDGMLQVRLRQESAGLLGRPVPVTVRWRQGDEILDTNPVFLCNQAALEQEIE
;
A
#
# COMPACT_ATOMS: atom_id res chain seq x y z
N MET A 1 5.00 2.05 3.37
CA MET A 1 5.63 3.18 4.10
C MET A 1 6.32 2.65 5.35
N ILE A 2 7.52 3.14 5.66
CA ILE A 2 8.20 2.94 6.96
C ILE A 2 8.49 4.33 7.52
N LEU A 3 7.89 4.66 8.66
CA LEU A 3 8.07 5.93 9.35
C LEU A 3 8.80 5.68 10.67
N LEU A 4 10.03 6.17 10.77
CA LEU A 4 10.86 6.11 11.98
C LEU A 4 11.05 7.53 12.49
N THR A 5 10.70 7.77 13.74
CA THR A 5 10.74 9.11 14.33
C THR A 5 11.54 9.15 15.62
N GLN A 6 12.16 10.30 15.87
CA GLN A 6 12.86 10.67 17.09
C GLN A 6 12.49 12.11 17.44
N PRO A 7 12.77 12.59 18.66
CA PRO A 7 12.37 13.93 19.05
C PRO A 7 12.91 15.09 18.20
N LYS A 8 14.04 14.90 17.53
CA LYS A 8 14.69 15.92 16.70
C LYS A 8 15.03 15.47 15.29
N ALA A 9 14.61 14.26 14.90
CA ALA A 9 14.95 13.68 13.62
C ALA A 9 13.93 12.63 13.19
N GLY A 10 13.94 12.27 11.91
CA GLY A 10 13.11 11.19 11.40
C GLY A 10 13.68 10.62 10.11
N ARG A 11 13.29 9.37 9.82
CA ARG A 11 13.51 8.73 8.53
C ARG A 11 12.20 8.17 8.02
N LEU A 12 11.88 8.51 6.78
CA LEU A 12 10.70 8.04 6.07
C LEU A 12 11.14 7.31 4.80
N LEU A 13 10.64 6.08 4.63
CA LEU A 13 10.76 5.32 3.40
C LEU A 13 9.37 5.16 2.77
N VAL A 14 9.21 5.65 1.55
CA VAL A 14 7.98 5.50 0.74
C VAL A 14 8.34 4.79 -0.55
N GLY A 15 7.63 3.71 -0.87
CA GLY A 15 7.98 2.86 -2.01
C GLY A 15 6.89 1.89 -2.41
N SER A 16 7.21 1.05 -3.39
CA SER A 16 6.31 0.09 -4.01
C SER A 16 6.13 -1.22 -3.24
N GLY A 17 7.02 -1.49 -2.27
CA GLY A 17 7.11 -2.78 -1.59
C GLY A 17 6.28 -2.90 -0.32
N ASN A 18 5.74 -4.10 -0.12
CA ASN A 18 5.12 -4.51 1.14
C ASN A 18 6.19 -4.77 2.23
N LEU A 19 5.84 -4.60 3.50
CA LEU A 19 6.78 -4.77 4.63
C LEU A 19 7.19 -6.24 4.93
N GLY A 20 6.74 -7.20 4.13
CA GLY A 20 7.18 -8.59 4.24
C GLY A 20 8.60 -8.80 3.69
N LEU A 21 9.25 -9.89 4.07
CA LEU A 21 10.60 -10.26 3.59
C LEU A 21 10.66 -10.23 2.05
N ASN A 22 9.65 -10.79 1.37
CA ASN A 22 9.59 -10.78 -0.09
C ASN A 22 9.31 -9.38 -0.69
N GLY A 23 8.68 -8.48 0.06
CA GLY A 23 8.32 -7.14 -0.43
C GLY A 23 9.40 -6.08 -0.19
N TYR A 24 10.27 -6.23 0.80
CA TYR A 24 11.38 -5.29 1.05
C TYR A 24 12.73 -5.84 0.59
N ALA A 25 12.96 -7.16 0.64
CA ALA A 25 14.27 -7.76 0.39
C ALA A 25 14.44 -8.42 -0.99
N SER A 26 13.40 -8.48 -1.84
CA SER A 26 13.46 -9.15 -3.16
C SER A 26 14.20 -8.34 -4.24
N GLY A 27 14.53 -7.08 -3.97
CA GLY A 27 15.31 -6.22 -4.87
C GLY A 27 14.56 -5.72 -6.11
N GLY A 28 13.29 -6.08 -6.30
CA GLY A 28 12.45 -5.66 -7.44
C GLY A 28 11.68 -4.36 -7.21
N GLU A 29 12.02 -3.58 -6.19
CA GLU A 29 11.19 -2.52 -5.62
C GLU A 29 11.90 -1.17 -5.66
N LEU A 30 11.12 -0.08 -5.66
CA LEU A 30 11.63 1.29 -5.56
C LEU A 30 11.21 1.90 -4.22
N PHE A 31 12.15 2.52 -3.54
CA PHE A 31 11.92 3.31 -2.33
C PHE A 31 12.60 4.67 -2.47
N ALA A 32 11.88 5.73 -2.09
CA ALA A 32 12.47 7.02 -1.78
C ALA A 32 12.73 7.10 -0.26
N GLN A 33 13.88 7.65 0.10
CA GLN A 33 14.25 7.96 1.47
C GLN A 33 14.20 9.46 1.70
N TYR A 34 13.56 9.83 2.80
CA TYR A 34 13.50 11.19 3.30
C TYR A 34 14.03 11.20 4.72
N ASP A 35 15.10 11.95 4.95
CA ASP A 35 15.63 12.21 6.28
C ASP A 35 15.25 13.63 6.71
N TYR A 36 14.79 13.75 7.95
CA TYR A 36 14.51 15.02 8.61
C TYR A 36 15.43 15.18 9.82
N GLY A 37 15.96 16.39 9.99
CA GLY A 37 16.56 16.86 11.23
C GLY A 37 16.14 18.29 11.50
N VAL A 38 16.09 18.71 12.77
CA VAL A 38 15.73 20.10 13.14
C VAL A 38 16.66 21.12 12.47
N GLU A 39 17.94 20.78 12.28
CA GLU A 39 18.93 21.61 11.60
C GLU A 39 18.91 21.46 10.06
N SER A 40 18.17 20.49 9.54
CA SER A 40 18.04 20.20 8.10
C SER A 40 16.60 19.80 7.74
N PRO A 41 15.64 20.75 7.79
CA PRO A 41 14.21 20.46 7.71
C PRO A 41 13.70 20.29 6.26
N GLU A 42 14.58 20.09 5.30
CA GLU A 42 14.28 20.14 3.86
C GLU A 42 13.19 19.16 3.44
N HIS A 43 13.17 17.97 4.05
CA HIS A 43 12.19 16.92 3.77
C HIS A 43 10.96 16.93 4.68
N LEU A 44 10.77 17.95 5.51
CA LEU A 44 9.63 18.02 6.42
C LEU A 44 8.30 17.76 5.70
N GLY A 45 8.11 18.35 4.50
CA GLY A 45 6.90 18.17 3.71
C GLY A 45 6.59 16.72 3.30
N ALA A 46 7.60 15.85 3.21
CA ALA A 46 7.40 14.42 2.97
C ALA A 46 6.74 13.74 4.18
N PHE A 47 7.19 14.10 5.39
CA PHE A 47 6.65 13.59 6.65
C PHE A 47 5.24 14.11 6.91
N LEU A 48 4.98 15.39 6.63
CA LEU A 48 3.64 15.98 6.79
C LEU A 48 2.61 15.24 5.93
N ASN A 49 2.87 15.00 4.64
CA ASN A 49 1.91 14.28 3.79
C ASN A 49 1.78 12.79 4.13
N ALA A 50 2.84 12.16 4.62
CA ALA A 50 2.75 10.81 5.17
C ALA A 50 1.84 10.79 6.42
N TRP A 51 1.90 11.82 7.25
CA TRP A 51 1.07 11.98 8.43
C TRP A 51 -0.37 12.33 8.09
N ASP A 52 -0.60 13.21 7.11
CA ASP A 52 -1.93 13.57 6.60
C ASP A 52 -2.72 12.32 6.16
N LEU A 53 -2.03 11.31 5.58
CA LEU A 53 -2.63 10.00 5.29
C LEU A 53 -3.10 9.29 6.57
N VAL A 54 -2.24 9.23 7.59
CA VAL A 54 -2.55 8.56 8.87
C VAL A 54 -3.74 9.21 9.55
N GLU A 55 -3.74 10.55 9.64
CA GLU A 55 -4.86 11.31 10.18
C GLU A 55 -6.13 11.15 9.34
N GLY A 56 -6.01 11.15 8.02
CA GLY A 56 -7.14 10.97 7.12
C GLY A 56 -7.78 9.59 7.19
N VAL A 57 -6.99 8.53 7.38
CA VAL A 57 -7.47 7.16 7.62
C VAL A 57 -8.14 7.05 8.98
N TRP A 58 -7.57 7.70 10.01
CA TRP A 58 -8.16 7.79 11.34
C TRP A 58 -9.50 8.51 11.35
N ALA A 59 -9.58 9.71 10.75
CA ALA A 59 -10.80 10.53 10.73
C ALA A 59 -11.97 9.83 10.00
N ARG A 60 -11.66 8.90 9.08
CA ARG A 60 -12.64 8.05 8.39
C ARG A 60 -13.07 6.81 9.19
N GLY A 61 -12.49 6.57 10.36
CA GLY A 61 -12.82 5.44 11.24
C GLY A 61 -12.24 4.10 10.79
N TYR A 62 -11.19 4.10 9.95
CA TYR A 62 -10.61 2.84 9.44
C TYR A 62 -9.65 2.16 10.42
N ILE A 63 -9.21 2.87 11.47
CA ILE A 63 -8.36 2.33 12.52
C ILE A 63 -9.24 2.12 13.77
N PRO A 64 -9.47 0.87 14.20
CA PRO A 64 -10.27 0.59 15.39
C PRO A 64 -9.45 0.66 16.68
N GLY A 65 -10.13 0.97 17.78
CA GLY A 65 -9.61 0.84 19.15
C GLY A 65 -8.83 2.07 19.66
N LEU A 66 -8.95 2.34 20.97
CA LEU A 66 -8.30 3.50 21.62
C LEU A 66 -6.76 3.39 21.69
N GLN A 67 -6.18 2.19 21.60
CA GLN A 67 -4.72 2.03 21.79
C GLN A 67 -3.91 2.45 20.57
N ALA A 68 -4.43 2.19 19.36
CA ALA A 68 -3.83 2.70 18.15
C ALA A 68 -3.74 4.23 18.24
N ARG A 69 -4.81 4.87 18.73
CA ARG A 69 -4.82 6.31 19.01
C ARG A 69 -3.79 6.72 20.05
N ARG A 70 -3.72 6.05 21.20
CA ARG A 70 -2.71 6.34 22.24
C ARG A 70 -1.28 6.23 21.73
N ARG A 71 -0.98 5.26 20.85
CA ARG A 71 0.34 5.14 20.21
C ARG A 71 0.63 6.29 19.25
N LEU A 72 -0.37 6.70 18.47
CA LEU A 72 -0.24 7.86 17.59
C LEU A 72 -0.08 9.16 18.39
N ASP A 73 -0.85 9.33 19.47
CA ASP A 73 -0.73 10.46 20.39
C ASP A 73 0.64 10.49 21.07
N HIS A 74 1.13 9.35 21.58
CA HIS A 74 2.46 9.28 22.17
C HIS A 74 3.58 9.58 21.16
N LEU A 75 3.47 9.04 19.93
CA LEU A 75 4.39 9.38 18.86
C LEU A 75 4.39 10.88 18.62
N PHE A 76 3.21 11.48 18.52
CA PHE A 76 3.01 12.90 18.30
C PHE A 76 3.61 13.79 19.39
N GLU A 77 3.31 13.50 20.67
CA GLU A 77 3.85 14.21 21.83
C GLU A 77 5.38 14.25 21.82
N ARG A 78 6.02 13.18 21.32
CA ARG A 78 7.47 13.05 21.25
C ARG A 78 8.06 13.57 19.95
N THR A 79 7.25 13.91 18.95
CA THR A 79 7.73 14.39 17.64
C THR A 79 6.98 15.66 17.23
N PRO A 80 7.07 16.75 18.02
CA PRO A 80 6.30 17.97 17.77
C PRO A 80 6.62 18.62 16.42
N TRP A 81 7.77 18.29 15.83
CA TRP A 81 8.15 18.74 14.49
C TRP A 81 7.22 18.21 13.38
N LEU A 82 6.47 17.13 13.59
CA LEU A 82 5.42 16.66 12.67
C LEU A 82 4.21 17.60 12.60
N MET A 83 4.16 18.64 13.44
CA MET A 83 3.19 19.75 13.36
C MET A 83 3.77 21.02 12.76
N GLY A 84 5.00 20.94 12.25
CA GLY A 84 5.60 22.06 11.54
C GLY A 84 4.84 22.38 10.26
N THR A 85 5.20 23.50 9.66
CA THR A 85 4.69 23.89 8.34
C THR A 85 5.80 23.77 7.32
N ALA A 86 5.49 23.21 6.16
CA ALA A 86 6.38 23.16 5.00
C ALA A 86 5.66 23.74 3.78
N PRO A 87 6.36 24.44 2.87
CA PRO A 87 5.76 24.89 1.62
C PRO A 87 5.20 23.71 0.81
N GLU A 88 4.01 23.89 0.21
CA GLU A 88 3.36 22.88 -0.65
C GLU A 88 4.27 22.38 -1.79
N THR A 89 5.08 23.27 -2.35
CA THR A 89 6.06 22.98 -3.41
C THR A 89 7.18 22.02 -2.98
N ARG A 90 7.27 21.68 -1.68
CA ARG A 90 8.27 20.76 -1.10
C ARG A 90 7.65 19.53 -0.45
N ARG A 91 6.44 19.17 -0.85
CA ARG A 91 5.81 17.92 -0.44
C ARG A 91 6.01 16.92 -1.57
N PRO A 92 6.93 15.95 -1.48
CA PRO A 92 7.11 14.95 -2.54
C PRO A 92 6.21 13.72 -2.33
N VAL A 93 5.76 13.47 -1.10
CA VAL A 93 4.88 12.33 -0.78
C VAL A 93 3.43 12.70 -1.08
N ARG A 94 2.66 11.74 -1.60
CA ARG A 94 1.27 11.89 -2.03
C ARG A 94 0.45 10.66 -1.65
N HIS A 95 -0.84 10.86 -1.41
CA HIS A 95 -1.81 9.80 -1.16
C HIS A 95 -3.09 10.06 -1.95
N ASN A 96 -3.94 9.04 -2.12
CA ASN A 96 -5.19 9.14 -2.90
C ASN A 96 -6.48 9.23 -2.06
N LEU A 97 -6.41 9.68 -0.81
CA LEU A 97 -7.60 9.78 0.05
C LEU A 97 -8.69 10.73 -0.48
N THR A 98 -8.33 11.77 -1.24
CA THR A 98 -9.23 12.83 -1.70
C THR A 98 -9.06 13.20 -3.17
N GLU A 99 -7.90 12.92 -3.76
CA GLU A 99 -7.57 13.22 -5.15
C GLU A 99 -6.87 12.01 -5.77
N SER A 100 -7.19 11.66 -7.02
CA SER A 100 -6.57 10.49 -7.66
C SER A 100 -5.10 10.75 -7.98
N PHE A 101 -4.29 9.69 -8.13
CA PHE A 101 -2.89 9.89 -8.53
C PHE A 101 -2.75 10.37 -9.97
N LEU A 102 -3.69 10.00 -10.86
CA LEU A 102 -3.67 10.53 -12.22
C LEU A 102 -3.92 12.05 -12.23
N ASP A 103 -4.87 12.55 -11.44
CA ASP A 103 -5.15 13.99 -11.34
C ASP A 103 -3.95 14.74 -10.73
N GLN A 104 -3.34 14.18 -9.69
CA GLN A 104 -2.14 14.76 -9.08
C GLN A 104 -0.96 14.79 -10.06
N LEU A 105 -0.75 13.72 -10.84
CA LEU A 105 0.28 13.66 -11.87
C LEU A 105 0.01 14.66 -13.00
N ALA A 106 -1.23 14.75 -13.48
CA ALA A 106 -1.65 15.71 -14.50
C ALA A 106 -1.45 17.16 -14.02
N THR A 107 -1.79 17.44 -12.76
CA THR A 107 -1.56 18.73 -12.10
C THR A 107 -0.07 19.07 -12.04
N ALA A 108 0.78 18.10 -11.67
CA ALA A 108 2.23 18.29 -11.67
C ALA A 108 2.80 18.51 -13.08
N VAL A 109 2.29 17.82 -14.10
CA VAL A 109 2.62 18.10 -15.51
C VAL A 109 2.17 19.51 -15.91
N GLY A 110 1.05 20.00 -15.37
CA GLY A 110 0.61 21.40 -15.51
C GLY A 110 0.29 21.78 -16.96
N GLY A 111 -0.24 20.84 -17.75
CA GLY A 111 -0.57 21.05 -19.17
C GLY A 111 0.64 21.20 -20.10
N ARG A 112 1.87 21.02 -19.59
CA ARG A 112 3.09 20.99 -20.41
C ARG A 112 3.06 19.76 -21.33
N VAL A 113 3.60 19.90 -22.53
CA VAL A 113 3.68 18.79 -23.49
C VAL A 113 4.54 17.68 -22.91
N VAL A 114 3.95 16.50 -22.75
CA VAL A 114 4.68 15.27 -22.41
C VAL A 114 5.31 14.74 -23.69
N GLU A 115 6.63 14.81 -23.79
CA GLU A 115 7.35 14.30 -24.96
C GLU A 115 7.53 12.79 -24.90
N GLU A 116 7.82 12.26 -23.70
CA GLU A 116 7.91 10.83 -23.46
C GLU A 116 7.20 10.48 -22.15
N LEU A 117 6.39 9.42 -22.14
CA LEU A 117 5.82 8.84 -20.94
C LEU A 117 6.34 7.42 -20.78
N TRP A 118 7.12 7.16 -19.74
CA TRP A 118 7.62 5.83 -19.43
C TRP A 118 6.76 5.21 -18.32
N VAL A 119 6.20 4.03 -18.59
CA VAL A 119 5.25 3.34 -17.70
C VAL A 119 5.79 1.97 -17.37
N LEU A 120 5.99 1.70 -16.08
CA LEU A 120 6.34 0.39 -15.55
C LEU A 120 5.36 0.06 -14.43
N SER A 121 4.63 -1.04 -14.58
CA SER A 121 3.78 -1.57 -13.53
C SER A 121 3.64 -3.08 -13.70
N PRO A 122 3.75 -3.88 -12.64
CA PRO A 122 3.59 -5.33 -12.74
C PRO A 122 2.13 -5.75 -12.91
N PHE A 123 1.16 -4.89 -12.55
CA PHE A 123 -0.26 -5.19 -12.66
C PHE A 123 -0.99 -4.07 -13.39
N LEU A 124 -1.73 -4.45 -14.43
CA LEU A 124 -2.71 -3.60 -15.08
C LEU A 124 -4.12 -4.13 -14.79
N ASP A 125 -5.12 -3.24 -14.71
CA ASP A 125 -6.50 -3.72 -14.62
C ASP A 125 -6.91 -4.47 -15.90
N ARG A 126 -7.87 -5.40 -15.77
CA ARG A 126 -8.29 -6.31 -16.85
C ARG A 126 -8.56 -5.60 -18.17
N GLU A 127 -9.17 -4.42 -18.12
CA GLU A 127 -9.57 -3.65 -19.30
C GLU A 127 -8.48 -2.67 -19.79
N ALA A 128 -7.34 -2.65 -19.10
CA ALA A 128 -6.29 -1.65 -19.23
C ALA A 128 -6.86 -0.21 -19.20
N ALA A 129 -7.92 0.01 -18.43
CA ALA A 129 -8.66 1.27 -18.40
C ALA A 129 -7.85 2.39 -17.73
N ALA A 130 -7.01 2.07 -16.74
CA ALA A 130 -6.11 3.05 -16.16
C ALA A 130 -5.02 3.51 -17.12
N LEU A 131 -4.49 2.60 -17.95
CA LEU A 131 -3.54 2.97 -19.01
C LEU A 131 -4.23 3.89 -20.03
N ASP A 132 -5.41 3.51 -20.49
CA ASP A 132 -6.20 4.30 -21.42
C ASP A 132 -6.46 5.72 -20.92
N GLN A 133 -6.94 5.85 -19.68
CA GLN A 133 -7.16 7.16 -19.07
C GLN A 133 -5.87 7.97 -18.91
N MET A 134 -4.77 7.32 -18.51
CA MET A 134 -3.47 7.99 -18.40
C MET A 134 -3.00 8.53 -19.75
N LEU A 135 -3.12 7.76 -20.83
CA LEU A 135 -2.78 8.18 -22.19
C LEU A 135 -3.69 9.31 -22.67
N SER A 136 -4.99 9.23 -22.38
CA SER A 136 -5.97 10.27 -22.73
C SER A 136 -5.70 11.59 -22.02
N VAL A 137 -5.35 11.56 -20.73
CA VAL A 137 -5.14 12.76 -19.91
C VAL A 137 -3.79 13.42 -20.19
N LEU A 138 -2.71 12.62 -20.29
CA LEU A 138 -1.35 13.15 -20.44
C LEU A 138 -0.97 13.42 -21.89
N GLN A 139 -1.66 12.81 -22.86
CA GLN A 139 -1.44 12.94 -24.31
C GLN A 139 0.05 12.99 -24.71
N PRO A 140 0.86 11.99 -24.31
CA PRO A 140 2.28 12.01 -24.61
C PRO A 140 2.55 11.90 -26.11
N ARG A 141 3.62 12.52 -26.62
CA ARG A 141 4.07 12.29 -28.01
C ARG A 141 4.51 10.83 -28.21
N LEU A 142 5.12 10.24 -27.19
CA LEU A 142 5.51 8.84 -27.15
C LEU A 142 5.27 8.26 -25.76
N ALA A 143 4.51 7.18 -25.65
CA ALA A 143 4.39 6.37 -24.44
C ALA A 143 5.18 5.07 -24.61
N VAL A 144 6.08 4.78 -23.68
CA VAL A 144 6.85 3.54 -23.61
C VAL A 144 6.33 2.71 -22.44
N ILE A 145 5.66 1.61 -22.77
CA ILE A 145 5.08 0.68 -21.80
C ILE A 145 6.06 -0.47 -21.59
N LEU A 146 6.64 -0.50 -20.40
CA LEU A 146 7.61 -1.48 -19.97
C LEU A 146 6.89 -2.68 -19.36
N VAL A 147 7.16 -3.87 -19.90
CA VAL A 147 6.54 -5.12 -19.48
C VAL A 147 7.60 -6.17 -19.22
N GLN A 148 7.49 -6.90 -18.12
CA GLN A 148 8.33 -8.06 -17.87
C GLN A 148 7.61 -9.28 -18.48
N PRO A 149 8.14 -9.89 -19.55
CA PRO A 149 7.52 -11.07 -20.16
C PRO A 149 7.23 -12.15 -19.11
N LYS A 150 6.08 -12.81 -19.21
CA LYS A 150 5.59 -13.84 -18.26
C LYS A 150 5.27 -13.36 -16.83
N ALA A 151 5.62 -12.14 -16.45
CA ALA A 151 5.49 -11.68 -15.07
C ALA A 151 4.59 -10.44 -14.93
N THR A 152 4.49 -9.58 -15.94
CA THR A 152 3.50 -8.51 -15.93
C THR A 152 2.10 -9.10 -16.12
N SER A 153 1.25 -8.93 -15.11
CA SER A 153 -0.15 -9.32 -15.13
C SER A 153 -0.97 -8.34 -15.97
N LEU A 154 -1.33 -8.78 -17.17
CA LEU A 154 -2.05 -7.99 -18.16
C LEU A 154 -2.74 -8.90 -19.17
N ASP A 155 -3.93 -8.52 -19.60
CA ASP A 155 -4.59 -9.11 -20.75
C ASP A 155 -3.99 -8.53 -22.06
N PRO A 156 -3.32 -9.33 -22.89
CA PRO A 156 -2.67 -8.84 -24.11
C PRO A 156 -3.67 -8.35 -25.17
N THR A 157 -4.88 -8.91 -25.21
CA THR A 157 -5.94 -8.48 -26.14
C THR A 157 -6.47 -7.11 -25.75
N ASN A 158 -6.75 -6.89 -24.47
CA ASN A 158 -7.19 -5.58 -23.99
C ASN A 158 -6.08 -4.54 -24.08
N LEU A 159 -4.81 -4.90 -23.81
CA LEU A 159 -3.69 -4.00 -24.09
C LEU A 159 -3.69 -3.56 -25.56
N GLN A 160 -3.72 -4.51 -26.49
CA GLN A 160 -3.72 -4.20 -27.93
C GLN A 160 -4.87 -3.27 -28.32
N ARG A 161 -6.08 -3.53 -27.79
CA ARG A 161 -7.25 -2.65 -27.98
C ARG A 161 -7.01 -1.22 -27.50
N VAL A 162 -6.28 -1.03 -26.39
CA VAL A 162 -5.88 0.33 -25.95
C VAL A 162 -4.87 0.93 -26.91
N LEU A 163 -3.81 0.20 -27.28
CA LEU A 163 -2.77 0.70 -28.18
C LEU A 163 -3.32 1.14 -29.54
N ASP A 164 -4.29 0.39 -30.09
CA ASP A 164 -4.91 0.66 -31.39
C ASP A 164 -5.70 1.99 -31.41
N ARG A 165 -6.14 2.50 -30.24
CA ARG A 165 -6.78 3.82 -30.12
C ARG A 165 -5.80 4.98 -30.18
N TYR A 166 -4.51 4.71 -30.00
CA TYR A 166 -3.44 5.70 -29.99
C TYR A 166 -2.34 5.36 -31.01
N PRO A 167 -2.67 5.28 -32.32
CA PRO A 167 -1.75 4.82 -33.34
C PRO A 167 -0.52 5.73 -33.44
N GLY A 168 0.67 5.11 -33.40
CA GLY A 168 1.95 5.82 -33.47
C GLY A 168 2.38 6.53 -32.18
N MET A 169 1.54 6.53 -31.15
CA MET A 169 1.83 7.16 -29.86
C MET A 169 2.46 6.21 -28.86
N CYS A 170 2.25 4.90 -29.00
CA CYS A 170 2.65 3.91 -27.99
C CYS A 170 3.67 2.90 -28.52
N GLU A 171 4.60 2.52 -27.65
CA GLU A 171 5.52 1.40 -27.83
C GLU A 171 5.48 0.49 -26.61
N VAL A 172 5.50 -0.82 -26.85
CA VAL A 172 5.69 -1.81 -25.78
C VAL A 172 7.11 -2.35 -25.87
N ARG A 173 7.82 -2.37 -24.74
CA ARG A 173 9.20 -2.85 -24.66
C ARG A 173 9.37 -3.84 -23.50
N PRO A 174 9.97 -5.03 -23.74
CA PRO A 174 10.22 -5.98 -22.68
C PRO A 174 11.33 -5.47 -21.76
N VAL A 175 11.25 -5.76 -20.46
CA VAL A 175 12.28 -5.39 -19.48
C VAL A 175 12.72 -6.56 -18.64
N THR A 176 13.99 -6.54 -18.25
CA THR A 176 14.59 -7.44 -17.26
C THR A 176 15.53 -6.66 -16.34
N ARG A 177 15.98 -7.27 -15.25
CA ARG A 177 16.95 -6.67 -14.31
C ARG A 177 18.00 -7.71 -13.95
N GLY A 178 19.25 -7.53 -14.37
CA GLY A 178 20.31 -8.53 -14.17
C GLY A 178 20.06 -9.84 -14.93
N ASP A 179 20.93 -10.83 -14.68
CA ASP A 179 20.99 -12.08 -15.45
C ASP A 179 20.07 -13.18 -14.89
N GLU A 180 19.76 -13.15 -13.59
CA GLU A 180 18.82 -14.04 -12.90
C GLU A 180 17.52 -13.29 -12.60
N ILE A 181 16.61 -13.22 -13.58
CA ILE A 181 15.38 -12.40 -13.64
C ILE A 181 14.66 -12.27 -12.27
N PRO A 182 14.95 -11.26 -11.44
CA PRO A 182 14.13 -10.98 -10.28
C PRO A 182 12.84 -10.35 -10.78
N TYR A 183 11.73 -10.75 -10.18
CA TYR A 183 10.44 -10.13 -10.42
C TYR A 183 10.51 -8.61 -10.16
N ILE A 184 10.13 -7.80 -11.13
CA ILE A 184 10.13 -6.34 -11.01
C ILE A 184 8.76 -5.92 -10.49
N HIS A 185 8.65 -5.70 -9.18
CA HIS A 185 7.42 -5.26 -8.54
C HIS A 185 7.26 -3.73 -8.50
N ALA A 186 8.30 -2.97 -8.84
CA ALA A 186 8.29 -1.52 -8.88
C ALA A 186 7.17 -0.95 -9.78
N LYS A 187 6.58 0.17 -9.34
CA LYS A 187 5.66 0.97 -10.16
C LYS A 187 6.28 2.35 -10.39
N LEU A 188 6.40 2.73 -11.66
CA LEU A 188 7.04 3.96 -12.10
C LEU A 188 6.29 4.56 -13.28
N TYR A 189 5.98 5.84 -13.19
CA TYR A 189 5.36 6.64 -14.23
C TYR A 189 6.17 7.92 -14.38
N LEU A 190 6.93 8.02 -15.47
CA LEU A 190 7.89 9.10 -15.71
C LEU A 190 7.49 9.88 -16.96
N ALA A 191 6.97 11.09 -16.76
CA ALA A 191 6.65 12.02 -17.82
C ALA A 191 7.84 12.96 -18.07
N LYS A 192 8.49 12.82 -19.23
CA LYS A 192 9.52 13.75 -19.70
C LYS A 192 8.89 14.89 -20.46
N LEU A 193 9.15 16.10 -19.99
CA LEU A 193 8.79 17.37 -20.59
C LEU A 193 10.00 17.96 -21.29
N ARG A 194 9.86 19.10 -21.97
CA ARG A 194 10.95 19.73 -22.75
C ARG A 194 12.25 19.89 -21.95
N ASP A 195 12.17 20.44 -20.74
CA ASP A 195 13.30 20.80 -19.86
C ASP A 195 13.21 20.18 -18.45
N ALA A 196 12.08 19.56 -18.12
CA ALA A 196 11.82 18.93 -16.84
C ALA A 196 11.34 17.49 -17.01
N ALA A 197 11.27 16.75 -15.90
CA ALA A 197 10.58 15.49 -15.82
C ALA A 197 9.77 15.41 -14.52
N VAL A 198 8.60 14.78 -14.59
CA VAL A 198 7.73 14.50 -13.45
C VAL A 198 7.69 12.99 -13.26
N CYS A 199 8.07 12.54 -12.06
CA CYS A 199 8.16 11.14 -11.70
C CYS A 199 7.16 10.82 -10.59
N LEU A 200 6.22 9.92 -10.88
CA LEU A 200 5.38 9.26 -9.90
C LEU A 200 5.90 7.83 -9.69
N GLN A 201 6.24 7.48 -8.46
CA GLN A 201 6.60 6.11 -8.07
C GLN A 201 6.03 5.78 -6.71
N GLY A 202 5.71 4.52 -6.43
CA GLY A 202 5.19 4.12 -5.13
C GLY A 202 4.36 2.85 -5.20
N SER A 203 3.38 2.72 -4.33
CA SER A 203 2.50 1.55 -4.29
C SER A 203 1.46 1.43 -5.44
N PRO A 204 0.98 2.50 -6.12
CA PRO A 204 -0.16 2.34 -7.02
C PRO A 204 0.22 1.59 -8.31
N ASN A 205 -0.39 0.42 -8.49
CA ASN A 205 -0.43 -0.28 -9.78
C ASN A 205 -1.20 0.52 -10.83
N LEU A 206 -0.98 0.22 -12.12
CA LEU A 206 -1.69 0.87 -13.22
C LEU A 206 -3.08 0.25 -13.39
N SER A 207 -3.93 0.48 -12.39
CA SER A 207 -5.29 -0.04 -12.30
C SER A 207 -6.24 1.06 -11.86
N GLN A 208 -7.52 0.92 -12.22
CA GLN A 208 -8.54 1.91 -11.84
C GLN A 208 -8.57 2.16 -10.32
N VAL A 209 -8.59 1.09 -9.52
CA VAL A 209 -8.69 1.16 -8.06
C VAL A 209 -7.48 1.79 -7.37
N ALA A 210 -6.29 1.76 -7.98
CA ALA A 210 -5.08 2.32 -7.39
C ALA A 210 -4.68 3.68 -7.98
N MET A 211 -4.96 3.93 -9.26
CA MET A 211 -4.49 5.12 -9.98
C MET A 211 -5.58 6.17 -10.19
N LEU A 212 -6.82 5.75 -10.44
CA LEU A 212 -7.92 6.64 -10.85
C LEU A 212 -8.91 6.96 -9.73
N LEU A 213 -9.08 6.05 -8.77
CA LEU A 213 -10.06 6.19 -7.70
C LEU A 213 -9.44 6.72 -6.40
N THR A 214 -10.29 7.31 -5.58
CA THR A 214 -9.96 7.79 -4.23
C THR A 214 -10.61 6.92 -3.16
N GLY A 215 -10.18 7.06 -1.91
CA GLY A 215 -10.87 6.40 -0.79
C GLY A 215 -12.30 6.94 -0.62
N PRO A 216 -13.34 6.10 -0.45
CA PRO A 216 -13.32 4.66 -0.17
C PRO A 216 -13.47 3.74 -1.40
N GLN A 217 -13.57 4.30 -2.60
CA GLN A 217 -13.92 3.54 -3.82
C GLN A 217 -12.71 2.81 -4.43
N GLY A 218 -11.50 3.33 -4.19
CA GLY A 218 -10.22 2.72 -4.55
C GLY A 218 -9.45 2.20 -3.35
N ASN A 219 -8.27 1.64 -3.63
CA ASN A 219 -7.28 1.32 -2.62
C ASN A 219 -6.81 2.60 -1.90
N ILE A 220 -6.30 2.48 -0.68
CA ILE A 220 -5.60 3.57 0.00
C ILE A 220 -4.11 3.37 -0.23
N GLU A 221 -3.51 4.27 -1.00
CA GLU A 221 -2.18 4.10 -1.57
C GLU A 221 -1.29 5.32 -1.24
N LEU A 222 0.03 5.13 -1.27
CA LEU A 222 1.02 6.17 -1.00
C LEU A 222 2.13 6.14 -2.07
N ALA A 223 2.47 7.31 -2.61
CA ALA A 223 3.46 7.46 -3.64
C ALA A 223 4.32 8.71 -3.46
N ASN A 224 5.38 8.79 -4.24
CA ASN A 224 6.25 9.93 -4.40
C ASN A 224 5.95 10.57 -5.76
N LEU A 225 5.68 11.86 -5.76
CA LEU A 225 5.49 12.69 -6.95
C LEU A 225 6.52 13.82 -6.90
N VAL A 226 7.54 13.72 -7.74
CA VAL A 226 8.69 14.62 -7.74
C VAL A 226 8.95 15.17 -9.13
N GLU A 227 9.35 16.44 -9.18
CA GLU A 227 9.79 17.10 -10.41
C GLU A 227 11.30 17.39 -10.32
N GLY A 228 11.98 17.27 -11.45
CA GLY A 228 13.39 17.64 -11.59
C GLY A 228 13.74 17.99 -13.03
N PRO A 229 15.02 18.27 -13.32
CA PRO A 229 15.51 18.39 -14.69
C PRO A 229 15.11 17.17 -15.55
N ARG A 230 14.99 17.35 -16.87
CA ARG A 230 14.52 16.29 -17.79
C ARG A 230 15.18 14.92 -17.56
N GLN A 231 16.48 14.88 -17.27
CA GLN A 231 17.24 13.64 -17.09
C GLN A 231 17.33 13.16 -15.63
N ALA A 232 16.72 13.85 -14.67
CA ALA A 232 16.90 13.60 -13.23
C ALA A 232 16.61 12.14 -12.83
N PHE A 233 15.66 11.50 -13.51
CA PHE A 233 15.17 10.16 -13.19
C PHE A 233 15.63 9.08 -14.19
N ASP A 234 16.51 9.41 -15.13
CA ASP A 234 16.97 8.47 -16.17
C ASP A 234 17.68 7.24 -15.58
N HIS A 235 18.32 7.42 -14.41
CA HIS A 235 18.96 6.34 -13.66
C HIS A 235 17.99 5.21 -13.28
N LEU A 236 16.69 5.50 -13.09
CA LEU A 236 15.68 4.48 -12.77
C LEU A 236 15.43 3.54 -13.95
N ILE A 237 15.42 4.10 -15.17
CA ILE A 237 15.27 3.31 -16.41
C ILE A 237 16.60 2.63 -16.76
N ALA A 238 17.73 3.30 -16.56
CA ALA A 238 19.06 2.75 -16.81
C ALA A 238 19.41 1.55 -15.90
N ALA A 239 18.73 1.40 -14.76
CA ALA A 239 18.84 0.22 -13.90
C ALA A 239 18.16 -1.04 -14.49
N LEU A 240 17.46 -0.91 -15.62
CA LEU A 240 16.77 -1.98 -16.32
C LEU A 240 17.44 -2.29 -17.66
N ASN A 241 17.39 -3.56 -18.03
CA ASN A 241 17.71 -4.01 -19.38
C ASN A 241 16.45 -3.85 -20.25
N VAL A 242 16.29 -2.69 -20.87
CA VAL A 242 15.15 -2.38 -21.75
C VAL A 242 15.39 -2.94 -23.15
N GLY A 243 14.54 -3.89 -23.56
CA GLY A 243 14.59 -4.49 -24.88
C GLY A 243 14.05 -3.59 -25.99
N ARG A 244 14.09 -4.11 -27.22
CA ARG A 244 13.55 -3.42 -28.40
C ARG A 244 12.03 -3.38 -28.36
N ARG A 245 11.44 -2.39 -29.05
CA ARG A 245 10.00 -2.34 -29.33
C ARG A 245 9.52 -3.68 -29.91
N VAL A 246 8.43 -4.22 -29.37
CA VAL A 246 7.74 -5.35 -30.00
C VAL A 246 6.74 -4.88 -31.04
N THR A 247 6.57 -5.69 -32.08
CA THR A 247 5.58 -5.48 -33.14
C THR A 247 4.23 -6.09 -32.79
N SER A 248 4.20 -7.05 -31.86
CA SER A 248 2.99 -7.74 -31.42
C SER A 248 3.05 -8.05 -29.93
N VAL A 249 2.04 -7.63 -29.19
CA VAL A 249 1.93 -7.86 -27.73
C VAL A 249 1.77 -9.35 -27.41
N SER A 250 1.13 -10.13 -28.28
CA SER A 250 0.93 -11.57 -28.07
C SER A 250 2.24 -12.36 -28.03
N ALA A 251 3.35 -11.80 -28.52
CA ALA A 251 4.67 -12.43 -28.46
C ALA A 251 5.34 -12.38 -27.07
N LEU A 252 4.75 -11.65 -26.10
CA LEU A 252 5.35 -11.40 -24.78
C LEU A 252 4.94 -12.40 -23.69
N ASP A 253 4.12 -13.41 -24.04
CA ASP A 253 3.61 -14.42 -23.09
C ASP A 253 3.01 -13.77 -21.83
N LEU A 254 2.19 -12.74 -22.04
CA LEU A 254 1.49 -12.01 -21.00
C LEU A 254 0.16 -12.70 -20.70
N SER A 255 -0.19 -12.76 -19.43
CA SER A 255 -1.48 -13.23 -18.99
C SER A 255 -1.92 -12.43 -17.77
N LEU A 256 -3.23 -12.34 -17.54
CA LEU A 256 -3.70 -11.88 -16.24
C LEU A 256 -3.29 -12.91 -15.21
N GLU A 257 -2.59 -12.48 -14.18
CA GLU A 257 -2.51 -13.31 -12.98
C GLU A 257 -3.94 -13.54 -12.49
N PRO A 258 -4.31 -14.80 -12.20
CA PRO A 258 -5.60 -15.06 -11.60
C PRO A 258 -5.66 -14.22 -10.33
N ILE A 259 -6.78 -13.51 -10.13
CA ILE A 259 -7.04 -12.84 -8.86
C ILE A 259 -6.88 -13.92 -7.81
N SER A 260 -5.77 -13.86 -7.06
CA SER A 260 -5.56 -14.78 -5.96
C SER A 260 -6.80 -14.60 -5.09
N PRO A 261 -7.61 -15.65 -4.88
CA PRO A 261 -8.78 -15.51 -4.06
C PRO A 261 -8.30 -14.90 -2.75
N LEU A 262 -9.00 -13.88 -2.27
CA LEU A 262 -8.77 -13.39 -0.93
C LEU A 262 -8.72 -14.62 -0.02
N PRO A 263 -7.72 -14.74 0.88
CA PRO A 263 -7.71 -15.81 1.88
C PRO A 263 -9.12 -15.98 2.40
N ALA A 264 -9.66 -17.20 2.45
CA ALA A 264 -11.08 -17.43 2.73
C ALA A 264 -11.56 -16.63 3.95
N GLN A 265 -10.68 -16.46 4.96
CA GLN A 265 -10.92 -15.65 6.16
C GLN A 265 -11.24 -14.17 5.90
N LEU A 266 -10.68 -13.56 4.84
CA LEU A 266 -10.93 -12.18 4.40
C LEU A 266 -12.19 -12.04 3.54
N THR A 267 -12.83 -13.15 3.16
CA THR A 267 -14.14 -13.14 2.47
C THR A 267 -15.31 -13.35 3.43
N LEU A 268 -15.02 -13.73 4.69
CA LEU A 268 -16.05 -13.93 5.69
C LEU A 268 -16.75 -12.60 6.00
N PRO A 269 -18.09 -12.61 6.20
CA PRO A 269 -18.84 -11.41 6.54
C PRO A 269 -18.44 -10.88 7.93
N TRP A 270 -17.95 -11.76 8.81
CA TRP A 270 -17.50 -11.42 10.15
C TRP A 270 -15.97 -11.45 10.24
N GLN A 271 -15.36 -10.31 10.58
CA GLN A 271 -13.90 -10.15 10.56
C GLN A 271 -13.42 -9.40 11.78
N LEU A 272 -12.28 -9.84 12.32
CA LEU A 272 -11.59 -9.12 13.38
C LEU A 272 -10.86 -7.92 12.78
N LEU A 273 -10.98 -6.78 13.43
CA LEU A 273 -10.32 -5.55 13.03
C LEU A 273 -9.09 -5.27 13.87
N ALA A 274 -9.16 -5.54 15.17
CA ALA A 274 -8.10 -5.30 16.13
C ALA A 274 -8.36 -6.11 17.41
N GLY A 275 -7.38 -6.14 18.30
CA GLY A 275 -7.60 -6.56 19.67
C GLY A 275 -6.57 -6.04 20.64
N GLU A 276 -6.94 -6.01 21.92
CA GLU A 276 -6.07 -5.62 23.02
C GLU A 276 -6.26 -6.57 24.19
N TRP A 277 -5.26 -6.69 25.05
CA TRP A 277 -5.39 -7.45 26.28
C TRP A 277 -4.69 -6.79 27.47
N LYS A 278 -5.27 -6.98 28.66
CA LYS A 278 -4.71 -6.58 29.95
C LYS A 278 -5.16 -7.59 31.01
N ALA A 279 -4.19 -8.20 31.68
CA ALA A 279 -4.43 -9.30 32.62
C ALA A 279 -5.31 -10.40 31.96
N GLU A 280 -6.44 -10.75 32.56
CA GLU A 280 -7.36 -11.79 32.06
C GLU A 280 -8.43 -11.25 31.08
N LYS A 281 -8.32 -10.00 30.64
CA LYS A 281 -9.31 -9.39 29.74
C LYS A 281 -8.72 -9.20 28.36
N LEU A 282 -9.32 -9.85 27.37
CA LEU A 282 -9.10 -9.64 25.94
C LEU A 282 -10.29 -8.89 25.37
N ARG A 283 -10.05 -7.83 24.61
CA ARG A 283 -11.08 -7.17 23.79
C ARG A 283 -10.75 -7.35 22.32
N LEU A 284 -11.73 -7.76 21.54
CA LEU A 284 -11.63 -7.96 20.09
C LEU A 284 -12.65 -7.06 19.40
N TRP A 285 -12.19 -6.18 18.53
CA TRP A 285 -13.07 -5.40 17.66
C TRP A 285 -13.32 -6.14 16.37
N TYR A 286 -14.55 -6.07 15.88
CA TYR A 286 -14.96 -6.78 14.68
C TYR A 286 -15.90 -5.94 13.81
N ARG A 287 -16.03 -6.34 12.54
CA ARG A 287 -17.08 -5.86 11.62
C ARG A 287 -17.97 -7.01 11.17
N GLY A 288 -19.18 -6.65 10.76
CA GLY A 288 -20.17 -7.56 10.21
C GLY A 288 -20.96 -8.35 11.26
N GLN A 289 -21.87 -9.18 10.77
CA GLN A 289 -22.79 -9.93 11.63
C GLN A 289 -22.07 -11.10 12.31
N ARG A 290 -22.05 -11.07 13.64
CA ARG A 290 -21.42 -12.13 14.44
C ARG A 290 -22.15 -13.47 14.22
N PRO A 291 -21.43 -14.57 13.96
CA PRO A 291 -21.99 -15.91 13.91
C PRO A 291 -22.31 -16.43 15.31
N ASP A 292 -22.92 -17.61 15.40
CA ASP A 292 -23.02 -18.31 16.67
C ASP A 292 -21.63 -18.75 17.15
N LEU A 293 -21.29 -18.39 18.39
CA LEU A 293 -19.98 -18.62 19.02
C LEU A 293 -20.10 -19.48 20.28
N SER A 294 -21.24 -20.14 20.54
CA SER A 294 -21.43 -20.95 21.75
C SER A 294 -20.38 -22.05 21.93
N ASN A 295 -19.79 -22.55 20.84
CA ASN A 295 -18.67 -23.50 20.84
C ASN A 295 -17.43 -22.93 20.14
N GLY A 296 -17.23 -21.61 20.23
CA GLY A 296 -16.09 -20.95 19.62
C GLY A 296 -14.78 -21.28 20.34
N GLU A 297 -13.68 -21.18 19.61
CA GLU A 297 -12.32 -21.29 20.13
C GLU A 297 -11.55 -20.00 19.82
N LEU A 298 -10.71 -19.58 20.77
CA LEU A 298 -9.69 -18.57 20.55
C LEU A 298 -8.40 -19.27 20.17
N LEU A 299 -7.91 -19.07 18.94
CA LEU A 299 -6.60 -19.58 18.54
C LEU A 299 -5.55 -18.51 18.78
N ILE A 300 -4.53 -18.84 19.56
CA ILE A 300 -3.36 -17.99 19.78
C ILE A 300 -2.15 -18.69 19.17
N ALA A 301 -1.56 -18.08 18.14
CA ALA A 301 -0.61 -18.70 17.22
C ALA A 301 -1.19 -19.96 16.53
N ARG A 302 -1.12 -21.12 17.17
CA ARG A 302 -1.66 -22.41 16.68
C ARG A 302 -2.36 -23.22 17.77
N THR A 303 -2.47 -22.67 18.97
CA THR A 303 -3.04 -23.34 20.12
C THR A 303 -4.47 -22.85 20.32
N ALA A 304 -5.42 -23.78 20.43
CA ALA A 304 -6.83 -23.49 20.64
C ALA A 304 -7.17 -23.44 22.12
N PHE A 305 -7.96 -22.44 22.50
CA PHE A 305 -8.52 -22.28 23.84
C PHE A 305 -10.03 -22.08 23.74
N PRO A 306 -10.83 -22.54 24.71
CA PRO A 306 -12.27 -22.23 24.74
C PRO A 306 -12.52 -20.72 24.72
N LEU A 307 -13.44 -20.27 23.87
CA LEU A 307 -13.82 -18.86 23.79
C LEU A 307 -14.81 -18.51 24.90
N GLU A 308 -14.33 -17.88 25.96
CA GLU A 308 -15.15 -17.43 27.08
C GLU A 308 -15.58 -15.96 26.92
N ILE A 309 -16.71 -15.72 26.24
CA ILE A 309 -17.25 -14.37 26.06
C ILE A 309 -17.86 -13.88 27.38
N VAL A 310 -17.32 -12.78 27.90
CA VAL A 310 -17.76 -12.13 29.15
C VAL A 310 -18.84 -11.09 28.90
N SER A 311 -18.66 -10.29 27.84
CA SER A 311 -19.62 -9.27 27.43
C SER A 311 -19.49 -8.99 25.94
N GLN A 312 -20.54 -8.42 25.37
CA GLN A 312 -20.61 -8.03 23.97
C GLN A 312 -21.23 -6.64 23.87
N GLU A 313 -20.60 -5.80 23.06
CA GLU A 313 -21.12 -4.50 22.62
C GLU A 313 -21.13 -4.47 21.09
N ASP A 314 -21.73 -3.43 20.50
CA ASP A 314 -21.75 -3.31 19.04
C ASP A 314 -20.32 -3.21 18.49
N GLY A 315 -19.93 -4.17 17.64
CA GLY A 315 -18.59 -4.28 17.07
C GLY A 315 -17.46 -4.67 18.04
N MET A 316 -17.74 -5.11 19.28
CA MET A 316 -16.70 -5.51 20.24
C MET A 316 -17.08 -6.73 21.09
N LEU A 317 -16.16 -7.69 21.22
CA LEU A 317 -16.23 -8.81 22.13
C LEU A 317 -15.23 -8.65 23.27
N GLN A 318 -15.69 -8.82 24.51
CA GLN A 318 -14.81 -9.02 25.65
C GLN A 318 -14.73 -10.51 25.98
N VAL A 319 -13.53 -11.06 25.95
CA VAL A 319 -13.22 -12.47 26.17
C VAL A 319 -12.34 -12.60 27.43
N ARG A 320 -12.60 -13.61 28.25
CA ARG A 320 -11.73 -13.95 29.38
C ARG A 320 -10.53 -14.76 28.87
N LEU A 321 -9.33 -14.29 29.16
CA LEU A 321 -8.09 -15.04 28.94
C LEU A 321 -7.81 -15.93 30.14
N ARG A 322 -7.53 -17.20 29.88
CA ARG A 322 -6.97 -18.12 30.89
C ARG A 322 -5.48 -17.85 31.06
N GLN A 323 -4.95 -18.13 32.24
CA GLN A 323 -3.53 -17.90 32.56
C GLN A 323 -2.57 -18.55 31.54
N GLU A 324 -2.86 -19.77 31.10
CA GLU A 324 -2.09 -20.49 30.08
C GLU A 324 -2.08 -19.77 28.72
N SER A 325 -3.22 -19.18 28.33
CA SER A 325 -3.36 -18.45 27.07
C SER A 325 -2.66 -17.09 27.11
N ALA A 326 -2.65 -16.41 28.27
CA ALA A 326 -2.00 -15.12 28.44
C ALA A 326 -0.47 -15.21 28.28
N GLY A 327 0.14 -16.31 28.71
CA GLY A 327 1.58 -16.54 28.55
C GLY A 327 2.04 -16.54 27.08
N LEU A 328 1.21 -17.02 26.15
CA LEU A 328 1.52 -17.03 24.72
C LEU A 328 1.51 -15.62 24.09
N LEU A 329 0.73 -14.70 24.68
CA LEU A 329 0.60 -13.32 24.23
C LEU A 329 1.73 -12.40 24.70
N GLY A 330 2.71 -12.94 25.45
CA GLY A 330 3.94 -12.22 25.81
C GLY A 330 4.83 -11.85 24.61
N ARG A 331 4.51 -12.34 23.42
CA ARG A 331 5.17 -12.00 22.15
C ARG A 331 4.11 -11.71 21.07
N PRO A 332 4.45 -10.97 19.99
CA PRO A 332 3.52 -10.72 18.90
C PRO A 332 3.21 -12.03 18.15
N VAL A 333 2.02 -12.57 18.38
CA VAL A 333 1.49 -13.76 17.71
C VAL A 333 0.11 -13.47 17.14
N PRO A 334 -0.26 -14.11 16.02
CA PRO A 334 -1.59 -13.94 15.44
C PRO A 334 -2.64 -14.57 16.36
N VAL A 335 -3.79 -13.91 16.45
CA VAL A 335 -4.98 -14.38 17.16
C VAL A 335 -6.15 -14.43 16.20
N THR A 336 -6.91 -15.53 16.24
CA THR A 336 -8.13 -15.74 15.44
C THR A 336 -9.24 -16.29 16.32
N VAL A 337 -10.48 -16.07 15.91
CA VAL A 337 -11.64 -16.77 16.49
C VAL A 337 -12.10 -17.84 15.52
N ARG A 338 -12.22 -19.07 16.02
CA ARG A 338 -12.71 -20.24 15.28
C ARG A 338 -14.11 -20.59 15.75
N TRP A 339 -14.99 -20.98 14.83
CA TRP A 339 -16.32 -21.49 15.17
C TRP A 339 -16.77 -22.54 14.15
N ARG A 340 -17.90 -23.20 14.43
CA ARG A 340 -18.53 -24.15 13.52
C ARG A 340 -19.82 -23.58 12.95
N GLN A 341 -20.04 -23.77 11.65
CA GLN A 341 -21.28 -23.42 10.97
C GLN A 341 -21.74 -24.64 10.16
N GLY A 342 -22.69 -25.39 10.71
CA GLY A 342 -23.00 -26.73 10.20
C GLY A 342 -21.80 -27.66 10.37
N ASP A 343 -21.38 -28.30 9.29
CA ASP A 343 -20.21 -29.20 9.27
C ASP A 343 -18.88 -28.46 9.03
N GLU A 344 -18.92 -27.18 8.67
CA GLU A 344 -17.73 -26.39 8.37
C GLU A 344 -17.10 -25.77 9.61
N ILE A 345 -15.77 -25.71 9.63
CA ILE A 345 -14.98 -24.97 10.63
C ILE A 345 -14.46 -23.71 9.95
N LEU A 346 -14.79 -22.57 10.53
CA LEU A 346 -14.43 -21.26 10.00
C LEU A 346 -13.54 -20.53 11.00
N ASP A 347 -12.53 -19.82 10.47
CA ASP A 347 -11.59 -19.00 11.23
C ASP A 347 -11.70 -17.56 10.76
N THR A 348 -11.74 -16.59 11.69
CA THR A 348 -11.60 -15.18 11.32
C THR A 348 -10.23 -14.91 10.71
N ASN A 349 -10.07 -13.74 10.09
CA ASN A 349 -8.75 -13.23 9.77
C ASN A 349 -7.90 -13.06 11.05
N PRO A 350 -6.56 -13.24 10.96
CA PRO A 350 -5.68 -13.05 12.11
C PRO A 350 -5.53 -11.57 12.44
N VAL A 351 -5.48 -11.27 13.74
CA VAL A 351 -5.08 -9.97 14.28
C VAL A 351 -3.92 -10.13 15.26
N PHE A 352 -3.07 -9.13 15.36
CA PHE A 352 -2.04 -9.07 16.39
C PHE A 352 -2.54 -8.19 17.53
N LEU A 353 -2.54 -8.73 18.74
CA LEU A 353 -3.11 -8.06 19.89
C LEU A 353 -2.13 -7.03 20.48
N CYS A 354 -2.67 -5.88 20.89
CA CYS A 354 -1.93 -4.92 21.69
C CYS A 354 -1.86 -5.40 23.16
N ASN A 355 -0.65 -5.55 23.71
CA ASN A 355 -0.47 -5.71 25.15
C ASN A 355 -0.57 -4.33 25.82
N GLN A 356 -1.68 -4.10 26.52
CA GLN A 356 -1.97 -2.79 27.11
C GLN A 356 -1.02 -2.45 28.26
N ALA A 357 -0.66 -3.44 29.10
CA ALA A 357 0.24 -3.20 30.22
C ALA A 357 1.65 -2.81 29.75
N ALA A 358 2.15 -3.49 28.71
CA ALA A 358 3.43 -3.13 28.10
C ALA A 358 3.38 -1.76 27.40
N LEU A 359 2.25 -1.40 26.81
CA LEU A 359 2.07 -0.07 26.23
C LEU A 359 2.06 1.03 27.29
N GLU A 360 1.35 0.83 28.40
CA GLU A 360 1.31 1.79 29.50
C GLU A 360 2.72 2.02 30.07
N GLN A 361 3.52 0.97 30.25
CA GLN A 361 4.91 1.06 30.71
C GLN A 361 5.86 1.80 29.75
N GLU A 362 5.56 1.84 28.45
CA GLU A 362 6.38 2.52 27.45
C GLU A 362 5.99 4.00 27.30
N ILE A 363 4.73 4.33 27.61
CA ILE A 363 4.18 5.68 27.49
C ILE A 363 4.37 6.51 28.78
N GLU A 364 4.38 5.85 29.96
CA GLU A 364 4.78 6.45 31.25
C GLU A 364 6.29 6.71 31.32
#